data_AF-A0A844PPD0-F1
#
_entry.id   AF-A0A844PPD0-F1
#
_cell.length_a   1.000
_cell.length_b   1.000
_cell.length_c   1.000
_cell.angle_alpha   90.00
_cell.angle_beta   90.00
_cell.angle_gamma   90.00
#
_symmetry.space_group_name_H-M   'P 1'
#
loop_
_entity.id
_entity.type
_entity.pdbx_description
1 polymer ?
#
loop_
_entity_poly.entity_id
_entity_poly.type
_entity_poly.pdbx_seq_one_letter_code
_entity_poly.pdbx_strand_id
1 'polypeptide(L)' 'MMLEGIMTDNVVTADAASFLSIANKSRNEIESVKFEPPKIGGKGFGYFRVRMKTRHYEAQ' A
#
# COMPACT_ATOMS: atom_id res chain seq x y z
N MET A 1 -29.19 12.30 5.31
CA MET A 1 -28.53 11.39 6.26
C MET A 1 -27.19 11.04 5.62
N MET A 2 -26.09 11.61 6.12
CA MET A 2 -24.75 11.44 5.53
C MET A 2 -24.23 10.04 5.89
N LEU A 3 -23.96 9.21 4.90
CA LEU A 3 -23.17 7.99 5.07
C LEU A 3 -21.71 8.43 5.11
N GLU A 4 -21.12 8.45 6.30
CA GLU A 4 -19.69 8.59 6.49
C GLU A 4 -19.00 7.39 5.83
N GLY A 5 -18.55 7.59 4.58
CA GLY A 5 -17.77 6.60 3.85
C GLY A 5 -16.46 6.39 4.59
N ILE A 6 -16.28 5.20 5.15
CA ILE A 6 -15.02 4.76 5.75
C ILE A 6 -13.96 4.87 4.65
N MET A 7 -13.12 5.91 4.69
CA MET A 7 -11.93 6.01 3.85
C MET A 7 -11.00 4.87 4.24
N THR A 8 -11.14 3.74 3.54
CA THR A 8 -10.22 2.62 3.71
C THR A 8 -8.96 3.02 2.95
N ASP A 9 -7.98 3.58 3.67
CA ASP A 9 -6.62 3.74 3.16
C ASP A 9 -6.19 2.43 2.48
N ASN A 10 -6.02 2.44 1.15
CA ASN A 10 -5.57 1.26 0.39
C ASN A 10 -4.07 1.05 0.61
N VAL A 11 -3.71 0.63 1.82
CA VAL A 11 -2.33 0.37 2.25
C VAL A 11 -2.06 -1.12 2.26
N VAL A 12 -1.08 -1.53 1.47
CA VAL A 12 -0.60 -2.91 1.39
C VAL A 12 0.78 -3.00 2.05
N THR A 13 0.99 -4.03 2.87
CA THR A 13 2.31 -4.37 3.40
C THR A 13 2.91 -5.50 2.57
N ALA A 14 4.13 -5.33 2.07
CA ALA A 14 4.77 -6.25 1.15
C ALA A 14 6.25 -6.47 1.53
N ASP A 15 6.73 -7.70 1.42
CA ASP A 15 8.18 -7.97 1.43
C ASP A 15 8.84 -7.46 0.13
N ALA A 16 10.16 -7.60 0.00
CA ALA A 16 10.90 -7.11 -1.17
C ALA A 16 10.44 -7.73 -2.49
N ALA A 17 10.16 -9.05 -2.51
CA ALA A 17 9.74 -9.74 -3.72
C ALA A 17 8.32 -9.33 -4.14
N SER A 18 7.42 -9.24 -3.16
CA SER A 18 6.05 -8.79 -3.36
C SER A 18 6.01 -7.32 -3.80
N PHE A 19 6.84 -6.47 -3.21
CA PHE A 19 6.97 -5.07 -3.61
C PHE A 19 7.42 -4.94 -5.07
N LEU A 20 8.41 -5.73 -5.51
CA LEU A 20 8.85 -5.72 -6.91
C LEU A 20 7.70 -6.09 -7.86
N SER A 21 6.88 -7.07 -7.49
CA SER A 21 5.69 -7.45 -8.27
C SER A 21 4.67 -6.31 -8.36
N ILE A 22 4.39 -5.64 -7.24
CA ILE A 22 3.48 -4.47 -7.19
C ILE A 22 4.04 -3.32 -8.03
N ALA A 23 5.33 -3.01 -7.88
CA ALA A 23 5.99 -1.93 -8.61
C ALA A 23 6.01 -2.19 -10.11
N ASN A 24 6.13 -3.44 -10.55
CA ASN A 24 6.11 -3.78 -11.98
C ASN A 24 4.69 -3.73 -12.57
N LYS A 25 3.66 -4.12 -11.82
CA LYS A 25 2.27 -4.22 -12.33
C LYS A 25 1.48 -2.92 -12.20
N SER A 26 1.66 -2.19 -11.10
CA SER A 26 0.76 -1.11 -10.67
C SER A 26 1.50 0.18 -10.33
N ARG A 27 2.69 0.41 -10.91
CA ARG A 27 3.53 1.59 -10.61
C ARG A 27 2.77 2.91 -10.60
N ASN A 28 1.93 3.12 -11.61
CA ASN A 28 1.18 4.37 -11.80
C ASN A 28 0.06 4.58 -10.78
N GLU A 29 -0.33 3.51 -10.09
CA GLU A 29 -1.36 3.48 -9.07
C GLU A 29 -0.76 3.59 -7.66
N ILE A 30 0.56 3.54 -7.51
CA ILE A 30 1.22 3.77 -6.22
C ILE A 30 1.19 5.27 -5.92
N GLU A 31 0.71 5.62 -4.74
CA GLU A 31 0.72 6.97 -4.20
C GLU A 31 1.98 7.21 -3.37
N SER A 32 2.33 6.27 -2.49
CA SER A 32 3.54 6.38 -1.66
C SER A 32 4.09 5.01 -1.26
N VAL A 33 5.38 4.98 -0.93
CA VAL A 33 6.08 3.80 -0.42
C VAL A 33 6.90 4.20 0.80
N LYS A 34 6.79 3.43 1.88
CA LYS A 34 7.63 3.56 3.07
C LYS A 34 8.26 2.21 3.41
N PHE A 35 9.58 2.16 3.52
CA PHE A 35 10.27 1.00 4.06
C PHE A 35 10.23 1.03 5.59
N GLU A 36 9.78 -0.06 6.19
CA GLU A 36 9.86 -0.29 7.63
C GLU A 36 10.94 -1.34 7.92
N PRO A 37 12.03 -0.96 8.60
CA PRO A 37 13.13 -1.87 8.88
C PRO A 37 12.68 -2.99 9.82
N PRO A 38 13.36 -4.16 9.79
CA PRO A 38 13.08 -5.23 10.74
C PRO A 38 13.41 -4.76 12.16
N LYS A 39 12.65 -5.26 13.13
CA LYS A 39 12.95 -5.04 14.56
C LYS A 39 14.08 -5.97 14.99
N ILE A 40 14.91 -5.53 15.94
CA ILE A 40 15.93 -6.39 16.56
C ILE A 40 15.22 -7.62 17.19
N GLY A 41 15.67 -8.82 16.84
CA GLY A 41 15.01 -10.08 17.25
C GLY A 41 13.74 -10.45 16.46
N GLY A 42 13.36 -9.64 15.47
CA GLY A 42 12.28 -9.94 14.53
C GLY A 42 12.69 -10.90 13.42
N LYS A 43 11.72 -11.35 12.63
CA LYS A 43 11.95 -12.21 11.45
C LYS A 43 12.03 -11.38 10.17
N GLY A 44 12.93 -11.78 9.26
CA GLY A 44 13.04 -11.22 7.91
C GLY A 44 13.84 -9.91 7.83
N PHE A 45 13.71 -9.21 6.69
CA PHE A 45 14.49 -8.03 6.33
C PHE A 45 13.69 -6.72 6.36
N GLY A 46 12.54 -6.70 7.05
CA GLY A 46 11.60 -5.58 7.04
C GLY A 46 10.55 -5.73 5.95
N TYR A 47 9.77 -4.66 5.73
CA TYR A 47 8.68 -4.65 4.76
C TYR A 47 8.44 -3.25 4.20
N PHE A 48 7.74 -3.19 3.07
CA PHE A 48 7.30 -1.97 2.42
C PHE A 48 5.82 -1.76 2.71
N ARG A 49 5.47 -0.60 3.24
CA ARG A 49 4.11 -0.08 3.24
C ARG A 49 3.90 0.70 1.96
N VAL A 50 3.02 0.19 1.10
CA VAL A 50 2.67 0.79 -0.18
C VAL A 50 1.26 1.34 -0.07
N ARG A 51 1.08 2.64 -0.22
CA ARG A 51 -0.26 3.25 -0.36
C ARG A 51 -0.59 3.33 -1.84
N MET A 52 -1.76 2.81 -2.20
CA MET A 52 -2.31 2.87 -3.56
C MET A 52 -3.27 4.05 -3.67
N LYS A 53 -3.32 4.68 -4.84
CA LYS A 53 -4.28 5.73 -5.19
C LYS A 53 -5.69 5.17 -5.12
N THR A 54 -6.58 5.83 -4.38
CA THR A 54 -8.00 5.50 -4.37
C THR A 54 -8.61 5.99 -5.68
N ARG A 55 -9.05 5.09 -6.57
CA ARG A 55 -9.87 5.48 -7.73
C ARG A 55 -11.28 5.79 -7.24
N HIS A 56 -11.60 7.07 -7.03
CA HIS A 56 -12.99 7.49 -6.90
C HIS A 56 -13.65 7.32 -8.28
N TYR A 57 -14.53 6.33 -8.41
CA TYR A 57 -15.51 6.30 -9.49
C TYR A 57 -16.69 7.17 -9.05
N GLU A 58 -16.79 8.39 -9.57
CA GLU A 58 -18.06 9.11 -9.58
C GLU A 58 -18.91 8.48 -10.68
N ALA A 59 -19.98 7.78 -10.30
CA ALA A 59 -21.01 7.35 -11.24
C ALA A 59 -21.74 8.61 -11.73
N GLN A 60 -21.66 8.89 -13.03
CA GLN A 60 -22.48 9.91 -13.71
C GLN A 60 -23.93 9.47 -13.83
#